data_AF-A0A928ISL9-F1
#
_entry.id   AF-A0A928ISL9-F1
#
_cell.length_a   1.000
_cell.length_b   1.000
_cell.length_c   1.000
_cell.angle_alpha   90.00
_cell.angle_beta   90.00
_cell.angle_gamma   90.00
#
_symmetry.space_group_name_H-M   'P 1'
#
loop_
_entity.id
_entity.type
_entity.pdbx_description
1 polymer ?
#
loop_
_entity_poly.entity_id
_entity_poly.type
_entity_poly.pdbx_seq_one_letter_code
_entity_poly.pdbx_strand_id
1 'polypeptide(L)'
;MGDCVIAFDGAEFVDFFGDGYTRLHVYYTFTNNATEEKSASQKVFVQAKAGDANVSESSYYGDNVPEENGKEYTNIAPGESVRCMAILDYDGTTADSIQVTIMDLYHQA
;
A
#
# COMPACT_ATOMS: atom_id res chain seq x y z
N MET A 1 7.97 2.34 21.68
CA MET A 1 7.10 2.58 20.51
C MET A 1 7.75 1.87 19.35
N GLY A 2 6.98 1.26 18.45
CA GLY A 2 7.54 0.64 17.24
C GLY A 2 8.20 1.67 16.32
N ASP A 3 9.07 1.21 15.43
CA ASP A 3 9.87 2.05 14.53
C ASP A 3 9.03 2.79 13.47
N CYS A 4 7.77 2.39 13.28
CA CYS A 4 6.82 3.08 12.43
C CYS A 4 5.39 2.94 12.94
N VAL A 5 4.50 3.78 12.42
CA VAL A 5 3.04 3.64 12.54
C VAL A 5 2.45 3.60 11.14
N ILE A 6 1.50 2.70 10.92
CA ILE A 6 0.78 2.56 9.66
C ILE A 6 -0.71 2.74 9.94
N ALA A 7 -1.35 3.68 9.27
CA ALA A 7 -2.77 3.94 9.38
C ALA A 7 -3.46 3.64 8.05
N PHE A 8 -4.50 2.80 8.07
CA PHE A 8 -5.33 2.54 6.90
C PHE A 8 -6.25 3.75 6.64
N ASP A 9 -6.17 4.30 5.43
CA ASP A 9 -6.95 5.48 5.03
C ASP A 9 -8.19 5.10 4.20
N GLY A 10 -8.13 3.99 3.48
CA GLY A 10 -9.24 3.51 2.66
C GLY A 10 -8.80 2.60 1.52
N ALA A 11 -9.75 2.06 0.78
CA ALA A 11 -9.48 1.33 -0.45
C ALA A 11 -10.60 1.56 -1.47
N GLU A 12 -10.26 1.58 -2.75
CA GLU A 12 -11.22 1.72 -3.84
C GLU A 12 -10.84 0.88 -5.05
N PHE A 13 -11.85 0.49 -5.82
CA PHE A 13 -11.64 -0.17 -7.10
C PHE A 13 -11.53 0.86 -8.22
N VAL A 14 -10.51 0.70 -9.05
CA VAL A 14 -10.26 1.54 -10.22
C VAL A 14 -10.20 0.65 -11.45
N ASP A 15 -11.09 0.92 -12.40
CA ASP A 15 -11.01 0.35 -13.74
C ASP A 15 -10.03 1.16 -14.57
N PHE A 16 -8.93 0.55 -15.00
CA PHE A 16 -8.03 1.21 -15.94
C PHE A 16 -8.57 1.07 -17.36
N PHE A 17 -9.16 2.15 -17.85
CA PHE A 17 -9.64 2.27 -19.22
C PHE A 17 -8.46 2.14 -20.20
N GLY A 18 -8.14 0.91 -20.63
CA GLY A 18 -7.11 0.66 -21.64
C GLY A 18 -6.58 -0.76 -21.67
N ASP A 19 -6.51 -1.44 -20.52
CA ASP A 19 -6.02 -2.82 -20.43
C ASP A 19 -7.10 -3.83 -20.03
N GLY A 20 -8.26 -3.34 -19.58
CA GLY A 20 -9.41 -4.18 -19.22
C GLY A 20 -9.27 -4.85 -17.85
N TYR A 21 -8.29 -4.42 -17.04
CA TYR A 21 -8.10 -4.92 -15.69
C TYR A 21 -8.68 -3.96 -14.66
N THR A 22 -9.41 -4.52 -13.70
CA THR A 22 -9.81 -3.82 -12.49
C THR A 22 -8.68 -3.95 -11.47
N ARG A 23 -8.36 -2.87 -10.77
CA ARG A 23 -7.32 -2.84 -9.73
C ARG A 23 -7.92 -2.34 -8.42
N LEU A 24 -7.44 -2.88 -7.31
CA LEU A 24 -7.74 -2.36 -5.98
C LEU A 24 -6.62 -1.40 -5.55
N HIS A 25 -6.98 -0.14 -5.34
CA HIS A 25 -6.10 0.85 -4.73
C HIS A 25 -6.30 0.83 -3.22
N VAL A 26 -5.22 0.67 -2.46
CA VAL A 26 -5.22 0.67 -1.00
C VAL A 26 -4.40 1.87 -0.52
N TYR A 27 -5.05 2.78 0.20
CA TYR A 27 -4.44 3.99 0.74
C TYR A 27 -4.08 3.81 2.21
N TYR A 28 -2.88 4.26 2.56
CA TYR A 28 -2.44 4.25 3.94
C TYR A 28 -1.45 5.39 4.21
N THR A 29 -1.39 5.83 5.46
CA THR A 29 -0.40 6.78 5.94
C THR A 29 0.68 6.04 6.70
N PHE A 30 1.94 6.25 6.30
CA PHE A 30 3.11 5.75 7.01
C PHE A 30 3.76 6.90 7.80
N THR A 31 4.00 6.68 9.07
CA THR A 31 4.74 7.60 9.95
C THR A 31 6.05 6.95 10.38
N ASN A 32 7.18 7.58 10.10
CA ASN A 32 8.49 7.13 10.57
C ASN A 32 8.71 7.56 12.02
N ASN A 33 8.75 6.62 12.96
CA ASN A 33 9.06 6.90 14.37
C ASN A 33 10.48 6.48 14.74
N ALA A 34 11.26 5.95 13.80
CA ALA A 34 12.65 5.61 14.02
C ALA A 34 13.52 6.87 14.13
N THR A 35 14.74 6.71 14.63
CA THR A 35 15.74 7.79 14.70
C THR A 35 16.48 8.02 13.38
N GLU A 36 16.26 7.14 12.40
CA GLU A 36 16.88 7.19 11.07
C GLU A 36 15.81 7.24 9.99
N GLU A 37 16.19 7.64 8.78
CA GLU A 37 15.29 7.62 7.64
C GLU A 37 14.83 6.20 7.30
N LYS A 38 13.56 6.06 6.91
CA LYS A 38 12.98 4.78 6.49
C LYS A 38 12.18 4.94 5.20
N SER A 39 12.22 3.93 4.35
CA SER A 39 11.31 3.84 3.22
C SER A 39 10.05 3.05 3.59
N ALA A 40 8.88 3.59 3.31
CA ALA A 40 7.62 2.87 3.45
C ALA A 40 7.57 1.63 2.53
N SER A 41 8.16 1.68 1.34
CA SER A 41 8.19 0.55 0.39
C SER A 41 9.00 -0.65 0.88
N GLN A 42 9.96 -0.41 1.78
CA GLN A 42 10.78 -1.47 2.38
C GLN A 42 10.21 -1.98 3.70
N LYS A 43 9.25 -1.24 4.28
CA LYS A 43 8.71 -1.50 5.61
C LYS A 43 7.29 -2.02 5.57
N VAL A 44 6.51 -1.67 4.57
CA VAL A 44 5.09 -1.99 4.51
C VAL A 44 4.83 -3.02 3.43
N PHE A 45 4.11 -4.06 3.80
CA PHE A 45 3.54 -5.02 2.89
C PHE A 45 2.02 -4.93 2.91
N VAL A 46 1.42 -4.90 1.73
CA VAL A 46 -0.03 -4.84 1.56
C VAL A 46 -0.49 -6.06 0.78
N GLN A 47 -1.47 -6.77 1.32
CA GLN A 47 -2.13 -7.89 0.67
C GLN A 47 -3.64 -7.70 0.71
N ALA A 48 -4.32 -8.17 -0.34
CA ALA A 48 -5.77 -8.27 -0.36
C ALA A 48 -6.23 -9.69 -0.69
N LYS A 49 -7.39 -10.08 -0.15
CA LYS A 49 -8.05 -11.35 -0.43
C LYS A 49 -9.53 -11.11 -0.72
N ALA A 50 -10.04 -11.79 -1.74
CA ALA A 50 -11.45 -11.79 -2.13
C ALA A 50 -12.02 -13.18 -1.85
N GLY A 51 -12.65 -13.37 -0.69
CA GLY A 51 -12.96 -14.70 -0.18
C GLY A 51 -11.68 -15.53 0.05
N ASP A 52 -11.61 -16.72 -0.55
CA ASP A 52 -10.42 -17.60 -0.49
C ASP A 52 -9.39 -17.31 -1.60
N ALA A 53 -9.72 -16.44 -2.56
CA ALA A 53 -8.82 -16.08 -3.65
C ALA A 53 -7.84 -14.96 -3.20
N ASN A 54 -6.56 -15.11 -3.54
CA ASN A 54 -5.59 -14.03 -3.38
C ASN A 54 -5.79 -13.02 -4.51
N VAL A 55 -5.92 -11.76 -4.15
CA VAL A 55 -5.77 -10.63 -5.08
C VAL A 55 -4.26 -10.43 -5.23
N SER A 56 -3.70 -10.62 -6.43
CA SER A 56 -2.24 -10.78 -6.60
C SER A 56 -1.44 -9.49 -6.37
N GLU A 57 -0.23 -9.68 -5.84
CA GLU A 57 0.90 -8.73 -5.69
C GLU A 57 1.37 -8.22 -7.08
N SER A 58 1.78 -6.98 -7.38
CA SER A 58 1.73 -5.65 -6.75
C SER A 58 2.15 -4.62 -7.82
N SER A 59 1.79 -3.36 -7.68
CA SER A 59 2.61 -2.24 -8.14
C SER A 59 2.56 -1.14 -7.08
N TYR A 60 3.71 -0.85 -6.48
CA TYR A 60 3.84 0.15 -5.43
C TYR A 60 4.09 1.54 -6.05
N TYR A 61 3.33 2.55 -5.62
CA TYR A 61 3.67 3.96 -5.86
C TYR A 61 3.56 4.75 -4.54
N GLY A 62 4.71 5.17 -4.01
CA GLY A 62 4.83 6.37 -3.17
C GLY A 62 5.53 7.44 -4.02
N ASP A 63 5.27 8.74 -3.93
CA ASP A 63 4.54 9.54 -2.94
C ASP A 63 3.83 10.72 -3.63
N ASN A 64 2.81 11.27 -2.96
CA ASN A 64 1.95 12.39 -3.36
C ASN A 64 1.01 12.08 -4.53
N VAL A 65 -0.27 11.80 -4.22
CA VAL A 65 -1.35 12.00 -5.21
C VAL A 65 -1.49 13.51 -5.39
N PRO A 66 -0.80 14.11 -6.39
CA PRO A 66 -1.29 14.08 -7.77
C PRO A 66 -0.18 13.86 -8.81
N GLU A 67 -0.33 12.84 -9.68
CA GLU A 67 0.25 12.59 -11.04
C GLU A 67 1.68 13.05 -11.45
N GLU A 68 2.41 13.81 -10.64
CA GLU A 68 3.67 14.44 -10.97
C GLU A 68 4.77 13.95 -10.04
N ASN A 69 5.63 13.11 -10.63
CA ASN A 69 6.93 12.66 -10.13
C ASN A 69 6.90 11.28 -9.47
N GLY A 70 6.88 10.25 -10.33
CA GLY A 70 7.23 8.87 -9.99
C GLY A 70 8.62 8.75 -9.35
N LYS A 71 8.66 8.94 -8.04
CA LYS A 71 9.85 8.73 -7.21
C LYS A 71 9.61 7.51 -6.34
N GLU A 72 9.99 6.36 -6.86
CA GLU A 72 9.69 5.03 -6.30
C GLU A 72 10.30 4.75 -4.90
N TYR A 73 11.12 5.64 -4.32
CA TYR A 73 11.88 5.36 -3.09
C TYR A 73 12.23 6.62 -2.29
N THR A 74 11.26 7.36 -1.75
CA THR A 74 11.59 8.46 -0.82
C THR A 74 11.90 7.90 0.57
N ASN A 75 13.11 8.14 1.04
CA ASN A 75 13.45 8.03 2.45
C ASN A 75 12.64 9.06 3.24
N ILE A 76 11.88 8.60 4.24
CA ILE A 76 11.01 9.44 5.08
C ILE A 76 11.80 9.78 6.35
N ALA A 77 11.92 11.07 6.68
CA ALA A 77 12.71 11.50 7.82
C ALA A 77 12.06 11.10 9.17
N PRO A 78 12.85 10.97 10.25
CA PRO A 78 12.32 10.77 11.60
C PRO A 78 11.21 11.77 11.98
N GLY A 79 10.07 11.25 12.42
CA GLY A 79 8.89 12.03 12.82
C GLY A 79 7.98 12.47 11.68
N GLU A 80 8.35 12.23 10.42
CA GLU A 80 7.52 12.59 9.28
C GLU A 80 6.49 11.51 8.93
N SER A 81 5.42 11.95 8.28
CA SER A 81 4.37 11.08 7.77
C SER A 81 4.14 11.33 6.28
N VAL A 82 3.88 10.26 5.54
CA VAL A 82 3.58 10.31 4.11
C VAL A 82 2.37 9.43 3.80
N ARG A 83 1.60 9.84 2.78
CA ARG A 83 0.51 9.02 2.23
C ARG A 83 1.03 8.15 1.11
N CYS A 84 0.72 6.88 1.19
CA CYS A 84 1.13 5.84 0.27
C CYS A 84 -0.08 5.19 -0.39
N MET A 85 0.14 4.57 -1.55
CA MET A 85 -0.86 3.78 -2.25
C MET A 85 -0.25 2.46 -2.73
N ALA A 86 -0.92 1.35 -2.43
CA ALA A 86 -0.63 0.05 -3.02
C ALA A 86 -1.68 -0.26 -4.09
N ILE A 87 -1.22 -0.71 -5.25
CA ILE A 87 -2.09 -1.17 -6.34
C ILE A 87 -2.01 -2.70 -6.39
N LEU A 88 -3.18 -3.34 -6.29
CA LEU A 88 -3.31 -4.80 -6.37
C LEU A 88 -4.18 -5.16 -7.57
N ASP A 89 -3.73 -6.09 -8.40
CA ASP A 89 -4.50 -6.55 -9.55
C ASP A 89 -5.65 -7.44 -9.08
N TYR A 90 -6.86 -7.13 -9.54
CA TYR A 90 -8.07 -7.86 -9.19
C TYR A 90 -8.56 -8.67 -10.38
N ASP A 91 -8.66 -9.98 -10.19
CA ASP A 91 -9.02 -10.94 -11.25
C ASP A 91 -10.52 -11.00 -11.55
N GLY A 92 -11.34 -10.17 -10.90
CA GLY A 92 -12.78 -10.12 -11.10
C GLY A 92 -13.55 -11.22 -10.35
N THR A 93 -12.93 -11.94 -9.41
CA THR A 93 -13.62 -12.94 -8.59
C THR A 93 -14.80 -12.32 -7.85
N THR A 94 -16.00 -12.89 -7.97
CA THR A 94 -17.20 -12.37 -7.28
C THR A 94 -17.16 -12.76 -5.79
N ALA A 95 -16.46 -11.98 -4.99
CA ALA A 95 -16.53 -12.06 -3.53
C ALA A 95 -17.41 -10.93 -2.98
N ASP A 96 -18.24 -11.25 -1.99
CA ASP A 96 -19.10 -10.26 -1.31
C ASP A 96 -18.30 -9.28 -0.43
N SER A 97 -17.03 -9.60 -0.14
CA SER A 97 -16.14 -8.76 0.66
C SER A 97 -14.68 -8.99 0.29
N ILE A 98 -13.87 -7.97 0.58
CA ILE A 98 -12.42 -8.00 0.39
C ILE A 98 -11.76 -7.70 1.71
N GLN A 99 -10.83 -8.57 2.09
CA GLN A 99 -9.99 -8.37 3.25
C GLN A 99 -8.67 -7.76 2.82
N VAL A 100 -8.41 -6.54 3.26
CA VAL A 100 -7.11 -5.86 3.10
C VAL A 100 -6.30 -6.05 4.37
N THR A 101 -5.05 -6.48 4.23
CA THR A 101 -4.10 -6.65 5.32
C THR A 101 -2.87 -5.79 5.03
N ILE A 102 -2.52 -4.94 5.99
CA ILE A 102 -1.32 -4.10 5.93
C ILE A 102 -0.41 -4.50 7.08
N MET A 103 0.83 -4.83 6.77
CA MET A 103 1.80 -5.38 7.72
C MET A 103 3.10 -4.59 7.69
N ASP A 104 3.69 -4.41 8.86
CA ASP A 104 5.11 -4.06 8.97
C ASP A 104 5.94 -5.32 8.70
N LEU A 105 6.85 -5.26 7.73
CA LEU A 105 7.72 -6.35 7.31
C LEU A 105 8.74 -6.75 8.40
N TYR A 106 8.96 -5.93 9.42
CA TYR A 106 9.92 -6.21 10.50
C TYR A 106 9.25 -6.79 11.76
N HIS A 107 8.55 -7.92 11.63
CA HIS A 107 8.24 -8.83 12.75
C HIS A 107 8.33 -10.31 12.35
N GLN A 108 9.31 -10.67 11.53
CA GLN A 108 9.78 -12.06 11.47
C GLN A 108 11.03 -12.20 12.34
N ALA A 109 10.80 -12.45 13.63
CA ALA A 109 11.80 -12.95 14.57
C ALA A 109 11.26 -14.21 15.25
#